data_AF-A0A7W4DRI4-F1
#
_entry.id   AF-A0A7W4DRI4-F1
#
_cell.length_a   1.000
_cell.length_b   1.000
_cell.length_c   1.000
_cell.angle_alpha   90.00
_cell.angle_beta   90.00
_cell.angle_gamma   90.00
#
_symmetry.space_group_name_H-M   'P 1'
#
loop_
_entity.id
_entity.type
_entity.pdbx_description
1 polymer ?
#
loop_
_entity_poly.entity_id
_entity_poly.type
_entity_poly.pdbx_seq_one_letter_code
_entity_poly.pdbx_strand_id
1 'polypeptide(L)'
;MNTFKYILDQNRKNKMREKLGKASELIKSDNFLPKFRNRQKNYPDEWEKSVEIAKKKDNPEHYLAVVWAKNNIKKSLEWIRKLINIARNKLAILKARKAQKISQYSVDYEYNAKGRADYENMLGGLFNLK
;
A
#
# COMPACT_ATOMS: atom_id res chain seq x y z
N MET A 1 -40.12 16.51 -11.66
CA MET A 1 -38.93 15.63 -11.73
C MET A 1 -39.23 14.34 -11.00
N ASN A 2 -39.39 13.21 -11.71
CA ASN A 2 -39.56 11.91 -11.07
C ASN A 2 -38.23 11.46 -10.45
N THR A 3 -38.05 11.71 -9.16
CA THR A 3 -37.03 11.07 -8.35
C THR A 3 -37.35 9.57 -8.27
N PHE A 4 -36.69 8.76 -9.09
CA PHE A 4 -36.68 7.30 -8.95
C PHE A 4 -36.12 6.95 -7.56
N LYS A 5 -37.02 6.76 -6.60
CA LYS A 5 -36.70 6.30 -5.26
C LYS A 5 -36.50 4.80 -5.35
N TYR A 6 -35.26 4.35 -5.63
CA TYR A 6 -34.91 2.95 -5.53
C TYR A 6 -35.07 2.53 -4.06
N ILE A 7 -36.18 1.87 -3.74
CA ILE A 7 -36.40 1.27 -2.42
C ILE A 7 -35.44 0.08 -2.34
N LEU A 8 -34.27 0.31 -1.77
CA LEU A 8 -33.34 -0.76 -1.44
C LEU A 8 -33.95 -1.60 -0.33
N ASP A 9 -34.17 -2.88 -0.60
CA ASP A 9 -34.53 -3.88 0.41
C ASP A 9 -33.51 -3.84 1.57
N GLN A 10 -34.01 -3.96 2.81
CA GLN A 10 -33.21 -3.86 4.02
C GLN A 10 -32.15 -4.96 4.08
N ASN A 11 -32.47 -6.17 3.60
CA ASN A 11 -31.48 -7.26 3.51
C ASN A 11 -30.34 -6.90 2.55
N ARG A 12 -30.66 -6.25 1.43
CA ARG A 12 -29.65 -5.80 0.47
C ARG A 12 -28.76 -4.71 1.07
N LYS A 13 -29.32 -3.78 1.85
CA LYS A 13 -28.53 -2.76 2.56
C LYS A 13 -27.57 -3.40 3.54
N ASN A 14 -28.05 -4.32 4.38
CA ASN A 14 -27.23 -5.02 5.38
C ASN A 14 -26.08 -5.79 4.71
N LYS A 15 -26.36 -6.54 3.63
CA LYS A 15 -25.32 -7.24 2.85
C LYS A 15 -24.30 -6.29 2.23
N MET A 16 -24.71 -5.10 1.78
CA MET A 16 -23.76 -4.09 1.26
C MET A 16 -22.89 -3.52 2.36
N ARG A 17 -23.49 -3.19 3.52
CA ARG A 17 -22.79 -2.69 4.72
C ARG A 17 -21.74 -3.70 5.19
N GLU A 18 -22.12 -4.97 5.30
CA GLU A 18 -21.22 -6.07 5.65
C GLU A 18 -20.03 -6.17 4.67
N LYS A 19 -20.30 -6.14 3.36
CA LYS A 19 -19.24 -6.21 2.33
C LYS A 19 -18.33 -4.98 2.29
N LEU A 20 -18.85 -3.81 2.65
CA LEU A 20 -18.06 -2.59 2.79
C LEU A 20 -17.20 -2.62 4.06
N GLY A 21 -17.54 -3.48 5.03
CA GLY A 21 -16.80 -3.67 6.27
C GLY A 21 -16.63 -2.35 7.02
N LYS A 22 -15.41 -2.08 7.52
CA LYS A 22 -15.09 -0.84 8.25
C LYS A 22 -15.31 0.45 7.44
N ALA A 23 -15.34 0.37 6.11
CA ALA A 23 -15.61 1.55 5.27
C ALA A 23 -17.11 1.94 5.28
N SER A 24 -17.98 1.02 5.72
CA SER A 24 -19.40 1.26 5.91
C SER A 24 -19.65 2.43 6.87
N GLU A 25 -18.89 2.53 7.96
CA GLU A 25 -19.01 3.59 8.96
C GLU A 25 -18.86 5.00 8.36
N LEU A 26 -18.14 5.12 7.24
CA LEU A 26 -17.91 6.39 6.54
C LEU A 26 -19.08 6.80 5.61
N ILE A 27 -20.11 5.97 5.49
CA ILE A 27 -21.24 6.18 4.58
C ILE A 27 -22.49 6.44 5.42
N LYS A 28 -22.86 7.70 5.62
CA LYS A 28 -24.05 8.07 6.41
C LYS A 28 -25.36 7.62 5.77
N SER A 29 -25.52 7.88 4.48
CA SER A 29 -26.79 7.63 3.78
C SER A 29 -26.76 6.32 3.01
N ASP A 30 -27.73 5.46 3.31
CA ASP A 30 -27.91 4.16 2.65
C ASP A 30 -28.12 4.28 1.13
N ASN A 31 -28.63 5.43 0.67
CA ASN A 31 -28.85 5.70 -0.76
C ASN A 31 -27.54 5.66 -1.56
N PHE A 32 -26.39 5.88 -0.91
CA PHE A 32 -25.09 5.84 -1.56
C PHE A 32 -24.40 4.47 -1.48
N LEU A 33 -24.95 3.50 -0.73
CA LEU A 33 -24.35 2.17 -0.60
C LEU A 33 -24.10 1.48 -1.94
N PRO A 34 -25.05 1.46 -2.91
CA PRO A 34 -24.81 0.82 -4.20
C PRO A 34 -23.65 1.46 -4.96
N LYS A 35 -23.54 2.80 -4.89
CA LYS A 35 -22.46 3.56 -5.53
C LYS A 35 -21.11 3.14 -4.97
N PHE A 36 -20.93 3.21 -3.64
CA PHE A 36 -19.67 2.85 -3.00
C PHE A 36 -19.34 1.36 -3.18
N ARG A 37 -20.33 0.48 -3.11
CA ARG A 37 -20.12 -0.96 -3.36
C ARG A 37 -19.66 -1.24 -4.78
N ASN A 38 -20.19 -0.53 -5.78
CA ASN A 38 -19.73 -0.61 -7.17
C ASN A 38 -18.27 -0.16 -7.29
N ARG A 39 -17.89 0.94 -6.63
CA ARG A 39 -16.51 1.44 -6.62
C ARG A 39 -15.53 0.45 -5.98
N GLN A 40 -15.87 -0.07 -4.80
CA GLN A 40 -15.09 -1.13 -4.14
C GLN A 40 -14.88 -2.35 -5.05
N LYS A 41 -15.90 -2.76 -5.82
CA LYS A 41 -15.78 -3.92 -6.72
C LYS A 41 -14.86 -3.67 -7.90
N ASN A 42 -14.94 -2.48 -8.48
CA ASN A 42 -14.25 -2.16 -9.73
C ASN A 42 -12.84 -1.60 -9.53
N TYR A 43 -12.56 -1.03 -8.35
CA TYR A 43 -11.30 -0.36 -8.02
C TYR A 43 -10.85 -0.73 -6.59
N PRO A 44 -10.52 -2.01 -6.32
CA PRO A 44 -10.26 -2.49 -4.96
C PRO A 44 -9.04 -1.82 -4.31
N ASP A 45 -7.92 -1.72 -5.01
CA ASP A 45 -6.68 -1.09 -4.52
C ASP A 45 -6.91 0.40 -4.22
N GLU A 46 -7.54 1.12 -5.14
CA GLU A 46 -7.83 2.54 -4.97
C GLU A 46 -8.87 2.77 -3.87
N TRP A 47 -9.85 1.87 -3.75
CA TRP A 47 -10.83 1.88 -2.67
C TRP A 47 -10.14 1.78 -1.31
N GLU A 48 -9.35 0.74 -1.10
CA GLU A 48 -8.65 0.52 0.16
C GLU A 48 -7.78 1.73 0.53
N LYS A 49 -6.99 2.24 -0.43
CA LYS A 49 -6.15 3.40 -0.19
C LYS A 49 -6.96 4.65 0.12
N SER A 50 -8.08 4.87 -0.57
CA SER A 50 -8.95 6.01 -0.31
C SER A 50 -9.56 5.98 1.09
N VAL A 51 -9.95 4.79 1.58
CA VAL A 51 -10.49 4.60 2.93
C VAL A 51 -9.40 4.82 3.98
N GLU A 52 -8.18 4.36 3.74
CA GLU A 52 -7.03 4.61 4.62
C GLU A 52 -6.75 6.11 4.76
N ILE A 53 -6.78 6.86 3.65
CA ILE A 53 -6.57 8.31 3.67
C ILE A 53 -7.74 9.02 4.35
N ALA A 54 -8.99 8.60 4.06
CA ALA A 54 -10.19 9.19 4.66
C ALA A 54 -10.12 9.18 6.19
N LYS A 55 -9.74 8.04 6.77
CA LYS A 55 -9.63 7.87 8.24
C LYS A 55 -8.61 8.80 8.90
N LYS A 56 -7.67 9.37 8.14
CA LYS A 56 -6.64 10.30 8.63
C LYS A 56 -7.04 11.77 8.47
N LYS A 57 -8.22 12.06 7.93
CA LYS A 57 -8.72 13.43 7.71
C LYS A 57 -9.72 13.82 8.78
N ASP A 58 -9.86 15.13 8.99
CA ASP A 58 -10.79 15.69 9.98
C ASP A 58 -12.25 15.35 9.66
N ASN A 59 -12.59 15.26 8.37
CA ASN A 59 -13.89 14.81 7.91
C ASN A 59 -13.76 13.62 6.95
N PRO A 60 -13.66 12.39 7.48
CA PRO A 60 -13.47 11.18 6.70
C PRO A 60 -14.58 10.91 5.69
N GLU A 61 -15.83 11.14 6.08
CA GLU A 61 -17.02 10.89 5.27
C GLU A 61 -17.08 11.82 4.06
N HIS A 62 -16.89 13.12 4.31
CA HIS A 62 -16.89 14.14 3.26
C HIS A 62 -15.77 13.88 2.25
N TYR A 63 -14.56 13.59 2.75
CA TYR A 63 -13.43 13.25 1.90
C TYR A 63 -13.75 12.06 0.98
N LEU A 64 -14.25 10.95 1.55
CA LEU A 64 -14.58 9.76 0.77
C LEU A 64 -15.66 10.05 -0.28
N ALA A 65 -16.68 10.84 0.07
CA ALA A 65 -17.73 11.24 -0.86
C ALA A 65 -17.20 12.08 -2.04
N VAL A 66 -16.30 13.04 -1.76
CA VAL A 66 -15.69 13.92 -2.76
C VAL A 66 -14.76 13.15 -3.70
N VAL A 67 -13.92 12.28 -3.17
CA VAL A 67 -13.01 11.44 -3.96
C VAL A 67 -13.80 10.57 -4.94
N TRP A 68 -14.89 9.98 -4.47
CA TRP A 68 -15.74 9.10 -5.28
C TRP A 68 -16.92 9.83 -5.96
N ALA A 69 -16.91 11.17 -6.01
CA ALA A 69 -17.90 11.95 -6.74
C ALA A 69 -17.80 11.68 -8.26
N LYS A 70 -18.95 11.70 -8.96
CA LYS A 70 -18.99 11.41 -10.42
C LYS A 70 -18.07 12.36 -11.19
N ASN A 71 -18.07 13.64 -10.83
CA ASN A 71 -17.33 14.69 -11.53
C ASN A 71 -15.80 14.57 -11.31
N ASN A 72 -15.38 13.93 -10.22
CA ASN A 72 -13.97 13.84 -9.82
C ASN A 72 -13.35 12.47 -10.10
N ILE A 73 -14.14 11.45 -10.42
CA ILE A 73 -13.73 10.04 -10.41
C ILE A 73 -12.45 9.76 -11.22
N LYS A 74 -12.32 10.33 -12.43
CA LYS A 74 -11.15 10.12 -13.28
C LYS A 74 -9.88 10.68 -12.63
N LYS A 75 -9.95 11.93 -12.16
CA LYS A 75 -8.83 12.63 -11.52
C LYS A 75 -8.45 11.95 -10.19
N SER A 76 -9.45 11.59 -9.38
CA SER A 76 -9.26 10.89 -8.12
C SER A 76 -8.57 9.54 -8.30
N LEU A 77 -9.02 8.72 -9.25
CA LEU A 77 -8.42 7.41 -9.52
C LEU A 77 -6.97 7.54 -9.98
N GLU A 78 -6.70 8.47 -10.90
CA GLU A 78 -5.33 8.71 -11.37
C GLU A 78 -4.40 9.13 -10.22
N TRP A 79 -4.87 10.04 -9.37
CA TRP A 79 -4.11 10.49 -8.22
C TRP A 79 -3.87 9.37 -7.20
N ILE A 80 -4.88 8.55 -6.88
CA ILE A 80 -4.71 7.42 -5.96
C ILE A 80 -3.73 6.39 -6.52
N ARG A 81 -3.79 6.09 -7.83
CA ARG A 81 -2.83 5.20 -8.50
C ARG A 81 -1.40 5.70 -8.38
N LYS A 82 -1.19 7.00 -8.57
CA LYS A 82 0.13 7.63 -8.37
C LYS A 82 0.62 7.41 -6.94
N LEU A 83 -0.24 7.60 -5.93
CA LEU A 83 0.13 7.34 -4.53
C LEU A 83 0.50 5.88 -4.26
N ILE A 84 -0.27 4.93 -4.80
CA ILE A 84 0.00 3.50 -4.66
C ILE A 84 1.36 3.16 -5.30
N ASN A 85 1.63 3.67 -6.50
CA ASN A 85 2.90 3.43 -7.19
C ASN A 85 4.09 4.03 -6.45
N ILE A 86 3.95 5.23 -5.89
CA ILE A 86 4.97 5.84 -5.03
C ILE A 86 5.26 4.95 -3.82
N ALA A 87 4.21 4.42 -3.16
CA ALA A 87 4.37 3.52 -2.02
C ALA A 87 5.06 2.20 -2.41
N ARG A 88 4.68 1.60 -3.54
CA ARG A 88 5.31 0.38 -4.09
C ARG A 88 6.78 0.60 -4.41
N ASN A 89 7.12 1.70 -5.07
CA ASN A 89 8.50 2.05 -5.41
C ASN A 89 9.36 2.27 -4.16
N LYS A 90 8.85 2.99 -3.16
CA LYS A 90 9.55 3.16 -1.88
C LYS A 90 9.82 1.82 -1.20
N LEU A 91 8.84 0.93 -1.16
CA LEU A 91 9.01 -0.41 -0.58
C LEU A 91 10.06 -1.23 -1.33
N ALA A 92 10.06 -1.17 -2.67
CA ALA A 92 11.05 -1.86 -3.50
C ALA A 92 12.48 -1.36 -3.21
N ILE A 93 12.67 -0.04 -3.15
CA ILE A 93 13.96 0.57 -2.81
C ILE A 93 14.43 0.14 -1.42
N LEU A 94 13.54 0.14 -0.42
CA LEU A 94 13.87 -0.29 0.94
C LEU A 94 14.27 -1.78 1.00
N LYS A 95 13.56 -2.64 0.26
CA LYS A 95 13.92 -4.07 0.15
C LYS A 95 15.28 -4.26 -0.50
N ALA A 96 15.56 -3.57 -1.61
CA ALA A 96 16.85 -3.61 -2.29
C ALA A 96 17.99 -3.16 -1.39
N ARG A 97 17.82 -2.04 -0.66
CA ARG A 97 18.81 -1.56 0.32
C ARG A 97 19.05 -2.55 1.45
N LYS A 98 17.99 -3.20 1.95
CA LYS A 98 18.13 -4.23 3.00
C LYS A 98 18.89 -5.45 2.50
N ALA A 99 18.58 -5.91 1.28
CA ALA A 99 19.28 -7.03 0.65
C ALA A 99 20.77 -6.71 0.41
N GLN A 100 21.08 -5.50 -0.08
CA GLN A 100 22.47 -5.05 -0.26
C GLN A 100 23.23 -5.03 1.07
N LYS A 101 22.63 -4.51 2.15
CA LYS A 101 23.26 -4.53 3.48
C LYS A 101 23.55 -5.94 3.98
N ILE A 102 22.62 -6.87 3.80
CA ILE A 102 22.81 -8.28 4.20
C ILE A 102 23.93 -8.91 3.38
N SER A 103 23.93 -8.70 2.07
CA SER A 103 24.99 -9.20 1.18
C SER A 103 26.36 -8.60 1.51
N GLN A 104 26.43 -7.32 1.87
CA GLN A 104 27.69 -6.69 2.24
C GLN A 104 28.20 -7.25 3.56
N TYR A 105 27.32 -7.42 4.56
CA TYR A 105 27.68 -8.07 5.82
C TYR A 105 28.14 -9.52 5.63
N SER A 106 27.50 -10.30 4.75
CA SER A 106 27.95 -11.66 4.46
C SER A 106 29.30 -11.70 3.73
N VAL A 107 29.53 -10.75 2.80
CA VAL A 107 30.84 -10.60 2.15
C VAL A 107 31.91 -10.19 3.16
N ASP A 108 31.62 -9.29 4.10
CA ASP A 108 32.57 -8.90 5.15
C ASP A 108 32.87 -10.05 6.13
N TYR A 109 31.89 -10.92 6.40
CA TYR A 109 32.08 -12.13 7.20
C TYR A 109 32.93 -13.18 6.46
N GLU A 110 32.72 -13.37 5.16
CA GLU A 110 33.57 -14.24 4.31
C GLU A 110 34.95 -13.63 4.05
N TYR A 111 35.05 -12.30 3.93
CA TYR A 111 36.28 -11.54 3.79
C TYR A 111 36.92 -11.29 5.15
N ASN A 112 37.44 -12.35 5.76
CA ASN A 112 38.28 -12.26 6.95
C ASN A 112 39.67 -11.71 6.60
N ALA A 113 39.80 -10.40 6.46
CA ALA A 113 41.06 -9.73 6.12
C ALA A 113 42.17 -10.03 7.13
N LYS A 114 41.82 -10.12 8.43
CA LYS A 114 42.78 -10.40 9.51
C LYS A 114 43.29 -11.83 9.44
N GLY A 115 42.39 -12.80 9.29
CA GLY A 115 42.75 -14.21 9.10
C GLY A 115 43.59 -14.42 7.84
N ARG A 116 43.24 -13.77 6.71
CA ARG A 116 44.09 -13.82 5.51
C ARG A 116 45.48 -13.22 5.72
N ALA A 117 45.58 -12.06 6.36
CA ALA A 117 46.88 -11.46 6.67
C ALA A 117 47.70 -12.36 7.58
N ASP A 118 47.08 -13.01 8.57
CA ASP A 118 47.74 -13.99 9.43
C ASP A 118 48.20 -15.23 8.63
N TYR A 119 47.38 -15.75 7.71
CA TYR A 119 47.76 -16.83 6.79
C TYR A 119 48.89 -16.43 5.84
N GLU A 120 48.88 -15.22 5.28
CA GLU A 120 49.95 -14.70 4.40
C GLU A 120 51.26 -14.51 5.17
N ASN A 121 51.20 -14.05 6.42
CA ASN A 121 52.38 -13.96 7.29
C ASN A 121 52.94 -15.35 7.64
N MET A 122 52.06 -16.34 7.91
CA MET A 122 52.49 -17.72 8.11
C MET A 122 53.13 -18.32 6.85
N LEU A 123 52.53 -18.11 5.67
CA LEU A 123 53.06 -18.58 4.39
C LEU A 123 54.38 -17.88 4.00
N GLY A 124 54.49 -16.57 4.24
CA GLY A 124 55.73 -15.81 4.01
C GLY A 124 56.88 -16.30 4.89
N GLY A 125 56.60 -16.68 6.14
CA GLY A 125 57.57 -17.32 7.03
C GLY A 125 57.94 -18.76 6.64
N LEU A 126 57.03 -19.48 5.99
CA LEU A 126 57.23 -20.87 5.54
C LEU A 126 58.03 -20.97 4.23
N PHE A 127 57.90 -20.00 3.32
CA PHE A 127 58.56 -20.06 2.01
C PHE A 127 59.80 -19.18 1.87
N ASN A 128 60.11 -18.31 2.83
CA ASN A 128 61.35 -17.52 2.89
C ASN A 128 61.84 -17.04 1.49
N LEU A 129 60.92 -16.50 0.69
CA LEU A 129 61.24 -15.93 -0.61
C LEU A 129 61.89 -14.56 -0.37
N LYS A 130 63.21 -14.56 -0.25
CA LYS A 130 64.07 -13.39 -0.45
C LYS A 130 64.20 -13.09 -1.93
#